data_AF-A0A5N5SJR6-F1
#
_entry.id   AF-A0A5N5SJR6-F1
#
_cell.length_a   1.000
_cell.length_b   1.000
_cell.length_c   1.000
_cell.angle_alpha   90.00
_cell.angle_beta   90.00
_cell.angle_gamma   90.00
#
_symmetry.space_group_name_H-M   'P 1'
#
loop_
_entity.id
_entity.type
_entity.pdbx_description
1 polymer ?
#
loop_
_entity_poly.entity_id
_entity_poly.type
_entity_poly.pdbx_seq_one_letter_code
_entity_poly.pdbx_strand_id
1 'polypeptide(L)'
;VFSSSPGPTYAILSKEGVTRVFGKKVDFVTQERFIEETKFFNRLRKINFFRYYYLRKSWLLWRRSIRSRRIEEVKKNISSHFLLVNIKARNALVKISQLCYEMSKRCLA
;
A
#
# COMPACT_ATOMS: atom_id res chain seq x y z
N VAL A 1 10.79 -3.07 11.04
CA VAL A 1 11.78 -2.95 9.93
C VAL A 1 11.40 -3.94 8.84
N PHE A 2 10.49 -3.59 7.94
CA PHE A 2 10.22 -4.34 6.70
C PHE A 2 10.09 -3.34 5.56
N SER A 3 11.15 -2.57 5.36
CA SER A 3 11.37 -1.72 4.19
C SER A 3 12.36 -2.44 3.27
N SER A 4 11.94 -3.57 2.72
CA SER A 4 12.57 -4.11 1.52
C SER A 4 11.58 -3.87 0.40
N SER A 5 11.80 -2.81 -0.38
CA SER A 5 11.09 -2.57 -1.63
C SER A 5 10.99 -3.90 -2.38
N PRO A 6 9.78 -4.34 -2.79
CA PRO A 6 9.65 -5.59 -3.52
C PRO A 6 10.42 -5.39 -4.83
N GLY A 7 11.58 -6.02 -4.95
CA GLY A 7 12.31 -6.02 -6.21
C GLY A 7 11.43 -6.57 -7.33
N PRO A 8 11.81 -6.32 -8.59
CA PRO A 8 10.99 -6.71 -9.73
C PRO A 8 10.65 -8.19 -9.63
N THR A 9 9.35 -8.48 -9.67
CA THR A 9 8.83 -9.85 -9.65
C THR A 9 8.35 -10.16 -11.05
N TYR A 10 9.12 -10.96 -11.79
CA TYR A 10 8.77 -11.39 -13.13
C TYR A 10 9.14 -12.85 -13.33
N ALA A 11 8.50 -13.48 -14.31
CA ALA A 11 8.78 -14.85 -14.71
C ALA A 11 9.13 -14.87 -16.20
N ILE A 12 10.17 -15.62 -16.55
CA ILE A 12 10.58 -15.88 -17.92
C ILE A 12 10.14 -17.30 -18.25
N LEU A 13 9.34 -17.46 -19.30
CA LEU A 13 8.98 -18.75 -19.87
C LEU A 13 9.92 -19.06 -21.04
N SER A 14 10.64 -20.16 -20.95
CA SER A 14 11.46 -20.72 -22.03
C SER A 14 10.96 -22.12 -22.40
N LYS A 15 11.50 -22.67 -23.48
CA LYS A 15 11.24 -24.06 -23.91
C LYS A 15 11.82 -25.11 -22.95
N GLU A 16 12.72 -24.69 -22.06
CA GLU A 16 13.37 -25.58 -21.09
C GLU A 16 12.66 -25.52 -19.74
N GLY A 17 12.00 -24.40 -19.42
CA GLY A 17 11.30 -24.23 -18.17
C GLY A 17 10.90 -22.80 -17.86
N VAL A 18 10.60 -22.55 -16.59
CA VAL A 18 10.19 -21.25 -16.07
C VAL A 18 11.21 -20.76 -15.06
N THR A 19 11.77 -19.60 -15.32
CA THR A 19 12.66 -18.90 -14.38
C THR A 19 11.86 -17.81 -13.68
N ARG A 20 11.71 -17.91 -12.36
CA ARG A 20 11.03 -16.91 -11.53
C ARG A 20 12.06 -16.06 -10.82
N VAL A 21 11.98 -14.75 -11.00
CA VAL A 21 12.80 -13.78 -10.28
C VAL A 21 11.92 -13.10 -9.23
N PHE A 22 12.31 -13.19 -7.96
CA PHE A 22 11.65 -12.52 -6.84
C PHE A 22 12.69 -11.72 -6.04
N GLY A 23 12.85 -10.44 -6.40
CA GLY A 23 13.87 -9.58 -5.80
C GLY A 23 15.28 -10.11 -6.07
N LYS A 24 15.94 -10.63 -5.03
CA LYS A 24 17.29 -11.22 -5.13
C LYS A 24 17.29 -12.74 -5.32
N LYS A 25 16.12 -13.39 -5.31
CA LYS A 25 15.99 -14.84 -5.48
C LYS A 25 15.63 -15.17 -6.93
N VAL A 26 16.31 -16.16 -7.48
CA VAL A 26 16.05 -16.70 -8.82
C VAL A 26 15.80 -18.19 -8.64
N ASP A 27 14.59 -18.63 -8.97
CA ASP A 27 14.19 -20.03 -8.92
C ASP A 27 13.94 -20.52 -10.35
N PHE A 28 14.48 -21.69 -10.70
CA PHE A 28 14.22 -22.32 -11.99
C PHE A 28 13.41 -23.61 -11.79
N VAL A 29 12.37 -23.78 -12.61
CA VAL A 29 11.53 -24.97 -12.63
C VAL A 29 11.53 -25.52 -14.04
N THR A 30 11.83 -26.82 -14.20
CA THR A 30 11.79 -27.49 -15.50
C THR A 30 10.38 -27.47 -16.09
N GLN A 31 10.26 -27.52 -17.40
CA GLN A 31 8.96 -27.45 -18.07
C GLN A 31 8.00 -28.57 -17.64
N GLU A 32 8.50 -29.81 -17.52
CA GLU A 32 7.71 -30.97 -17.08
C GLU A 32 7.12 -30.75 -15.69
N ARG A 33 7.97 -30.37 -14.74
CA ARG A 33 7.56 -30.09 -13.36
C ARG A 33 6.57 -28.93 -13.29
N PHE A 34 6.79 -27.88 -14.07
CA PHE A 34 5.88 -26.74 -14.11
C PHE A 34 4.48 -27.14 -14.63
N ILE A 35 4.41 -28.01 -15.63
CA ILE A 35 3.14 -28.55 -16.14
C ILE A 35 2.43 -29.36 -15.07
N GLU A 36 3.14 -30.22 -14.34
CA GLU A 36 2.57 -31.03 -13.26
C GLU A 36 2.05 -30.18 -12.10
N GLU A 37 2.86 -29.23 -11.62
CA GLU A 37 2.48 -28.28 -10.58
C GLU A 37 1.25 -27.47 -11.00
N THR A 38 1.18 -27.06 -12.27
CA THR A 38 0.01 -26.35 -12.82
C THR A 38 -1.24 -27.23 -12.85
N LYS A 39 -1.12 -28.51 -13.25
CA LYS A 39 -2.24 -29.47 -13.21
C LYS A 39 -2.74 -29.67 -11.78
N PHE A 40 -1.83 -29.82 -10.82
CA PHE A 40 -2.18 -29.99 -9.41
C PHE A 40 -2.86 -28.74 -8.84
N PHE A 41 -2.31 -27.56 -9.12
CA PHE A 41 -2.90 -26.28 -8.74
C PHE A 41 -4.32 -26.13 -9.29
N ASN A 42 -4.54 -26.48 -10.56
CA ASN A 42 -5.86 -26.43 -11.18
C ASN A 42 -6.87 -27.40 -10.52
N ARG A 43 -6.43 -28.57 -10.04
CA ARG A 43 -7.28 -29.49 -9.27
C ARG A 43 -7.62 -28.91 -7.90
N LEU A 44 -6.63 -28.40 -7.16
CA LEU A 44 -6.86 -27.75 -5.86
C LEU A 44 -7.83 -26.57 -5.96
N ARG A 45 -7.72 -25.76 -7.01
CA ARG A 45 -8.61 -24.61 -7.23
C ARG A 45 -10.08 -24.99 -7.42
N LYS A 46 -10.38 -26.23 -7.83
CA LYS A 46 -11.76 -26.73 -7.96
C LYS A 46 -12.40 -27.06 -6.61
N ILE A 47 -11.61 -27.26 -5.56
CA ILE A 47 -12.14 -27.51 -4.22
C ILE A 47 -12.84 -26.24 -3.73
N ASN A 48 -14.11 -26.38 -3.35
CA ASN A 48 -14.98 -25.26 -2.98
C ASN A 48 -14.37 -24.35 -1.91
N PHE A 49 -13.71 -24.93 -0.90
CA PHE A 49 -13.01 -24.17 0.14
C PHE A 49 -12.01 -23.17 -0.45
N PHE A 50 -11.12 -23.62 -1.34
CA PHE A 50 -10.13 -22.75 -1.96
C PHE A 50 -10.79 -21.72 -2.89
N ARG A 51 -11.85 -22.10 -3.62
CA ARG A 51 -12.62 -21.16 -4.46
C ARG A 51 -13.18 -19.99 -3.64
N TYR A 52 -13.86 -20.28 -2.52
CA TYR A 52 -14.40 -19.25 -1.64
C TYR A 52 -13.31 -18.44 -0.95
N TYR A 53 -12.22 -19.09 -0.55
CA TYR A 53 -11.07 -18.41 0.04
C TYR A 53 -10.42 -17.42 -0.92
N TYR A 54 -10.20 -17.81 -2.18
CA TYR A 54 -9.66 -16.92 -3.21
C TYR A 54 -10.56 -15.72 -3.46
N LEU A 55 -11.87 -15.95 -3.58
CA LEU A 55 -12.84 -14.87 -3.76
C LEU A 55 -12.81 -13.89 -2.58
N ARG A 56 -12.82 -14.42 -1.34
CA ARG A 56 -12.73 -13.61 -0.12
C ARG A 56 -11.41 -12.85 -0.04
N LYS A 57 -10.29 -13.47 -0.39
CA LYS A 57 -8.96 -12.83 -0.39
C LYS A 57 -8.90 -11.68 -1.40
N SER A 58 -9.38 -11.91 -2.62
CA SER A 58 -9.48 -10.87 -3.66
C SER A 58 -10.39 -9.74 -3.22
N TRP A 59 -11.55 -10.04 -2.64
CA TRP A 59 -12.46 -9.05 -2.08
C TRP A 59 -11.81 -8.22 -0.96
N LEU A 60 -11.09 -8.86 -0.03
CA LEU A 60 -10.41 -8.15 1.06
C LEU A 60 -9.31 -7.22 0.53
N LEU A 61 -8.55 -7.64 -0.48
CA LEU A 61 -7.53 -6.80 -1.12
C LEU A 61 -8.17 -5.60 -1.83
N TRP A 62 -9.23 -5.83 -2.61
CA TRP A 62 -9.99 -4.77 -3.27
C TRP A 62 -10.58 -3.78 -2.26
N ARG A 63 -11.24 -4.28 -1.21
CA ARG A 63 -11.83 -3.47 -0.15
C ARG A 63 -10.78 -2.63 0.57
N ARG A 64 -9.60 -3.20 0.85
CA ARG A 64 -8.47 -2.45 1.44
C ARG A 64 -7.99 -1.36 0.50
N SER A 65 -7.79 -1.66 -0.78
CA SER A 65 -7.36 -0.69 -1.79
C SER A 65 -8.33 0.49 -1.89
N ILE A 66 -9.63 0.22 -1.99
CA ILE A 66 -10.67 1.26 -2.04
C ILE A 66 -10.71 2.08 -0.76
N ARG A 67 -10.67 1.42 0.41
CA ARG A 67 -10.67 2.13 1.70
C ARG A 67 -9.48 3.06 1.81
N SER A 68 -8.28 2.59 1.45
CA SER A 68 -7.07 3.41 1.45
C SER A 68 -7.19 4.60 0.51
N ARG A 69 -7.71 4.39 -0.71
CA ARG A 69 -7.96 5.48 -1.67
C ARG A 69 -8.91 6.53 -1.11
N ARG A 70 -10.05 6.10 -0.53
CA ARG A 70 -11.04 7.03 0.02
C ARG A 70 -10.51 7.82 1.22
N ILE A 71 -9.73 7.17 2.09
CA ILE A 71 -9.04 7.84 3.20
C ILE A 71 -8.07 8.89 2.67
N GLU A 72 -7.30 8.56 1.64
CA GLU A 72 -6.33 9.48 1.05
C GLU A 72 -7.01 10.69 0.39
N GLU A 73 -8.13 10.48 -0.31
CA GLU A 73 -8.95 11.56 -0.87
C GLU A 73 -9.49 12.49 0.22
N VAL A 74 -10.05 11.94 1.30
CA VAL A 74 -10.53 12.73 2.45
C VAL A 74 -9.38 13.46 3.13
N LYS A 75 -8.22 12.81 3.30
CA LYS A 75 -7.03 13.41 3.90
C LYS A 75 -6.53 14.60 3.09
N LYS A 76 -6.52 14.49 1.75
CA LYS A 76 -6.18 15.61 0.85
C LYS A 76 -7.16 16.77 1.03
N ASN A 77 -8.46 16.47 1.07
CA ASN A 77 -9.50 17.48 1.21
C ASN A 77 -9.47 18.21 2.57
N ILE A 78 -9.21 17.46 3.66
CA ILE A 78 -9.03 18.04 5.00
C ILE A 78 -7.76 18.90 5.02
N SER A 79 -6.68 18.44 4.38
CA SER A 79 -5.42 19.19 4.36
C SER A 79 -5.51 20.51 3.59
N SER A 80 -6.38 20.60 2.57
CA SER A 80 -6.61 21.85 1.83
C SER A 80 -7.51 22.84 2.57
N HIS A 81 -8.53 22.35 3.30
CA HIS A 81 -9.55 23.23 3.90
C HIS A 81 -9.36 23.51 5.38
N PHE A 82 -8.63 22.68 6.11
CA PHE A 82 -8.51 22.84 7.57
C PHE A 82 -7.30 23.69 7.94
N LEU A 83 -7.56 24.84 8.56
CA LEU A 83 -6.57 25.86 8.91
C LEU A 83 -5.43 25.33 9.82
N LEU A 84 -5.71 24.34 10.67
CA LEU A 84 -4.70 23.75 11.56
C LEU A 84 -3.78 22.76 10.85
N VAL A 85 -4.22 22.14 9.75
CA VAL A 85 -3.42 21.19 8.97
C VAL A 85 -2.65 21.93 7.86
N ASN A 86 -3.19 23.03 7.33
CA ASN A 86 -2.48 23.87 6.38
C ASN A 86 -1.34 24.62 7.07
N ILE A 87 -0.10 24.28 6.71
CA ILE A 87 1.12 24.83 7.33
C ILE A 87 1.13 26.37 7.32
N LYS A 88 0.60 26.99 6.26
CA LYS A 88 0.62 28.46 6.11
C LYS A 88 -0.36 29.12 7.08
N ALA A 89 -1.58 28.58 7.17
CA ALA A 89 -2.61 29.10 8.07
C ALA A 89 -2.24 28.85 9.55
N ARG A 90 -1.68 27.68 9.87
CA ARG A 90 -1.16 27.36 11.19
C ARG A 90 -0.06 28.33 11.62
N ASN A 91 0.91 28.60 10.75
CA ASN A 91 2.00 29.52 11.07
C ASN A 91 1.51 30.96 11.27
N ALA A 92 0.49 31.40 10.52
CA ALA A 92 -0.14 32.70 10.72
C ALA A 92 -0.81 32.79 12.11
N LEU A 93 -1.57 31.77 12.51
CA LEU A 93 -2.19 31.72 13.84
C LEU A 93 -1.16 31.74 14.98
N VAL A 94 -0.05 31.00 14.84
CA VAL A 94 1.04 31.01 15.82
C VAL A 94 1.70 32.38 15.92
N LYS A 95 1.89 33.08 14.79
CA LYS A 95 2.41 34.46 14.82
C LYS A 95 1.45 35.41 15.52
N ILE A 96 0.14 35.31 15.24
CA ILE A 96 -0.87 36.15 15.89
C ILE A 96 -0.88 35.89 17.40
N SER A 97 -0.83 34.62 17.84
CA SER A 97 -0.82 34.30 19.27
C SER A 97 0.46 34.80 19.97
N GLN A 98 1.62 34.73 19.31
CA GLN A 98 2.87 35.30 19.81
C GLN A 98 2.77 36.82 19.97
N LEU A 99 2.23 37.53 18.97
CA LEU A 99 2.04 38.97 19.03
C LEU A 99 1.08 39.37 20.16
N CYS A 100 -0.04 38.66 20.32
CA CYS A 100 -0.96 38.88 21.43
C CYS A 100 -0.30 38.66 22.80
N TYR A 101 0.56 37.64 22.91
CA TYR A 101 1.31 37.35 24.12
C TYR A 101 2.33 38.45 24.44
N GLU A 102 3.08 38.93 23.45
CA GLU A 102 4.03 40.04 23.64
C GLU A 102 3.32 41.34 24.03
N MET A 103 2.18 41.64 23.41
CA MET A 103 1.38 42.82 23.77
C MET A 103 0.84 42.72 25.19
N SER A 104 0.31 41.57 25.59
CA SER A 104 -0.15 41.34 26.96
C SER A 104 1.00 41.49 27.97
N LYS A 105 2.17 40.94 27.66
CA LYS A 105 3.37 41.08 28.51
C LYS A 105 3.83 42.53 28.64
N ARG A 106 3.71 43.34 27.58
CA ARG A 106 4.06 44.77 27.59
C ARG A 106 3.03 45.64 28.30
N CYS A 107 1.74 45.25 28.32
CA CYS A 107 0.69 45.96 29.05
C CYS A 107 0.63 45.61 30.54
N LEU A 108 1.25 44.50 30.97
CA LEU A 108 1.33 44.04 32.36
C LEU A 108 2.66 44.41 33.05
N ALA A 109 3.55 45.14 32.37
CA ALA A 109 4.80 45.68 32.89
C ALA A 109 4.70 47.20 33.00
#